data_AF-A0A2V7MCU7-F1
#
_entry.id   AF-A0A2V7MCU7-F1
#
_cell.length_a   1.000
_cell.length_b   1.000
_cell.length_c   1.000
_cell.angle_alpha   90.00
_cell.angle_beta   90.00
_cell.angle_gamma   90.00
#
_symmetry.space_group_name_H-M   'P 1'
#
loop_
_entity.id
_entity.type
_entity.pdbx_description
1 polymer ?
#
loop_
_entity_poly.entity_id
_entity_poly.type
_entity_poly.pdbx_seq_one_letter_code
_entity_poly.pdbx_strand_id
1 'polypeptide(L)'
;MSDTWDLTWLDHLKGRHKQVFAVGVLRDHLPLLVVVNYLDAHREVYGLAYPDINTVVGIARQGFPINMQDALWAKYELGRRWELKDPATGDWARRNIYFDAMPAPPGKVVGVKTLQARGSVFWQCNNALNAIVRE
;
A
#
# COMPACT_ATOMS: atom_id res chain seq x y z
N MET A 1 23.72 10.87 -12.31
CA MET A 1 23.14 9.72 -11.59
C MET A 1 23.12 8.57 -12.57
N SER A 2 23.47 7.34 -12.16
CA SER A 2 23.57 6.18 -13.06
C SER A 2 22.23 5.91 -13.77
N ASP A 3 22.24 5.78 -15.09
CA ASP A 3 21.08 5.52 -15.97
C ASP A 3 20.37 4.16 -15.73
N THR A 4 20.78 3.39 -14.72
CA THR A 4 20.25 2.02 -14.48
C THR A 4 19.01 1.97 -13.59
N TRP A 5 18.73 3.01 -12.80
CA TRP A 5 17.64 3.00 -11.83
C TRP A 5 16.83 4.31 -11.87
N ASP A 6 15.51 4.20 -12.03
CA ASP A 6 14.61 5.34 -11.88
C ASP A 6 14.50 5.72 -10.39
N LEU A 7 15.16 6.83 -10.04
CA LEU A 7 15.16 7.41 -8.70
C LEU A 7 14.29 8.68 -8.61
N THR A 8 13.54 9.03 -9.65
CA THR A 8 12.72 10.27 -9.69
C THR A 8 11.70 10.32 -8.56
N TRP A 9 11.28 9.18 -8.03
CA TRP A 9 10.39 9.13 -6.87
C TRP A 9 10.98 9.75 -5.60
N LEU A 10 12.31 9.84 -5.45
CA LEU A 10 12.99 10.55 -4.36
C LEU A 10 12.79 12.06 -4.42
N ASP A 11 12.43 12.60 -5.59
CA ASP A 11 12.14 14.02 -5.74
C ASP A 11 10.82 14.42 -5.10
N HIS A 12 9.94 13.46 -4.86
CA HIS A 12 8.68 13.66 -4.14
C HIS A 12 8.82 13.51 -2.59
N LEU A 13 9.96 13.03 -2.10
CA LEU A 13 10.21 12.84 -0.65
C LEU A 13 10.93 14.04 0.00
N LYS A 14 10.33 15.23 -0.06
CA LYS A 14 10.93 16.46 0.49
C LYS A 14 10.35 16.91 1.83
N GLY A 15 9.39 16.18 2.38
CA GLY A 15 8.77 16.49 3.66
C GLY A 15 9.78 16.58 4.80
N ARG A 16 9.51 17.50 5.74
CA ARG A 16 10.24 17.66 7.00
C ARG A 16 10.32 16.34 7.77
N HIS A 17 9.25 15.55 7.76
CA HIS A 17 9.23 14.21 8.33
C HIS A 17 9.03 13.14 7.24
N LYS A 18 9.75 12.04 7.36
CA LYS A 18 9.71 10.89 6.45
C LYS A 18 9.72 9.60 7.27
N GLN A 19 8.79 8.68 6.97
CA GLN A 19 8.70 7.39 7.65
C GLN A 19 8.58 6.24 6.65
N VAL A 20 9.35 5.17 6.87
CA VAL A 20 9.20 3.92 6.12
C VAL A 20 8.38 2.93 6.94
N PHE A 21 7.38 2.32 6.32
CA PHE A 21 6.57 1.23 6.87
C PHE A 21 6.84 -0.05 6.06
N ALA A 22 7.30 -1.10 6.72
CA ALA A 22 7.45 -2.40 6.10
C ALA A 22 6.19 -3.24 6.31
N VAL A 23 5.52 -3.62 5.21
CA VAL A 23 4.33 -4.46 5.21
C VAL A 23 4.72 -5.84 4.66
N GLY A 24 5.05 -6.75 5.57
CA GLY A 24 5.42 -8.13 5.26
C GLY A 24 4.29 -9.15 5.39
N VAL A 25 3.19 -8.78 6.07
CA VAL A 25 2.09 -9.67 6.46
C VAL A 25 0.75 -8.95 6.33
N LEU A 26 -0.29 -9.64 5.90
CA LEU A 26 -1.68 -9.14 5.84
C LEU A 26 -2.48 -9.54 7.09
N ARG A 27 -2.01 -9.16 8.29
CA ARG A 27 -2.81 -9.39 9.51
C ARG A 27 -4.08 -8.53 9.47
N ASP A 28 -5.20 -9.14 9.86
CA ASP A 28 -6.51 -8.50 10.01
C ASP A 28 -7.00 -7.73 8.77
N HIS A 29 -6.45 -8.05 7.58
CA HIS A 29 -6.73 -7.41 6.30
C HIS A 29 -6.60 -5.87 6.27
N LEU A 30 -6.00 -5.25 7.29
CA LEU A 30 -5.85 -3.78 7.41
C LEU A 30 -4.40 -3.32 7.63
N PRO A 31 -3.42 -3.81 6.83
CA PRO A 31 -2.01 -3.51 7.03
C PRO A 31 -1.65 -2.02 6.85
N LEU A 32 -2.50 -1.25 6.17
CA LEU A 32 -2.28 0.16 5.86
C LEU A 32 -2.80 1.11 6.94
N LEU A 33 -3.53 0.60 7.94
CA LEU A 33 -4.15 1.42 8.99
C LEU A 33 -3.10 2.21 9.81
N VAL A 34 -1.94 1.60 10.06
CA VAL A 34 -0.86 2.27 10.80
C VAL A 34 -0.30 3.49 10.06
N VAL A 35 -0.29 3.45 8.72
CA VAL A 35 0.15 4.58 7.89
C VAL A 35 -0.84 5.73 8.00
N VAL A 36 -2.14 5.43 7.96
CA VAL A 36 -3.21 6.41 8.19
C VAL A 36 -3.08 7.03 9.59
N ASN A 37 -2.86 6.22 10.62
CA ASN A 37 -2.69 6.71 11.99
C ASN A 37 -1.51 7.67 12.13
N TYR A 38 -0.37 7.33 11.52
CA TYR A 38 0.81 8.19 11.53
C TYR A 38 0.53 9.56 10.88
N LEU A 39 -0.09 9.55 9.70
CA LEU A 39 -0.41 10.77 8.97
C LEU A 39 -1.50 11.61 9.67
N ASP A 40 -2.51 10.97 10.28
CA ASP A 40 -3.55 11.65 11.05
C ASP A 40 -2.97 12.32 12.28
N ALA A 41 -2.13 11.60 13.04
CA ALA A 41 -1.49 12.13 14.24
C ALA A 41 -0.64 13.37 13.93
N HIS A 42 0.09 13.36 12.81
CA HIS A 42 0.86 14.54 12.43
C HIS A 42 0.01 15.74 12.03
N ARG A 43 -1.09 15.48 11.31
CA ARG A 43 -2.05 16.54 10.96
C ARG A 43 -2.66 17.15 12.21
N GLU A 44 -3.10 16.30 13.14
CA GLU A 44 -3.89 16.72 14.31
C GLU A 44 -3.03 17.35 15.40
N VAL A 45 -1.84 16.80 15.67
CA VAL A 45 -0.99 17.24 16.79
C VAL A 45 -0.01 18.33 16.35
N TYR A 46 0.53 18.22 15.13
CA TYR A 46 1.59 19.12 14.66
C TYR A 46 1.13 20.08 13.54
N GLY A 47 -0.12 19.95 13.07
CA GLY A 47 -0.62 20.76 11.95
C GLY A 47 0.05 20.43 10.62
N LEU A 48 0.66 19.25 10.50
CA LEU A 48 1.49 18.88 9.35
C LEU A 48 0.80 17.85 8.47
N ALA A 49 0.79 18.12 7.17
CA ALA A 49 0.29 17.19 6.15
C ALA A 49 1.23 17.24 4.93
N TYR A 50 0.95 16.43 3.92
CA TYR A 50 1.64 16.57 2.63
C TYR A 50 1.55 18.03 2.12
N PRO A 51 2.66 18.67 1.68
CA PRO A 51 3.97 18.09 1.37
C PRO A 51 5.01 18.05 2.52
N ASP A 52 4.68 18.50 3.73
CA ASP A 52 5.62 18.50 4.88
C ASP A 52 5.91 17.11 5.45
N ILE A 53 5.09 16.12 5.08
CA ILE A 53 5.22 14.74 5.53
C ILE A 53 5.08 13.80 4.35
N ASN A 54 5.99 12.85 4.27
CA ASN A 54 5.90 11.74 3.33
C ASN A 54 6.03 10.41 4.06
N THR A 55 5.44 9.37 3.47
CA THR A 55 5.70 8.00 3.91
C THR A 55 6.12 7.14 2.74
N VAL A 56 6.86 6.08 3.04
CA VAL A 56 7.13 5.00 2.10
C VAL A 56 6.55 3.72 2.68
N VAL A 57 5.74 3.03 1.90
CA VAL A 57 5.15 1.74 2.27
C VAL A 57 5.85 0.65 1.46
N GLY A 58 6.78 -0.05 2.08
CA GLY A 58 7.50 -1.16 1.49
C GLY A 58 6.70 -2.46 1.58
N ILE A 59 6.22 -2.95 0.45
CA ILE A 59 5.44 -4.18 0.35
C ILE A 59 6.36 -5.37 0.12
N ALA A 60 6.25 -6.40 0.98
CA ALA A 60 7.05 -7.61 0.87
C ALA A 60 6.23 -8.85 1.26
N ARG A 61 6.74 -10.03 0.87
CA ARG A 61 6.18 -11.35 1.22
C ARG A 61 4.66 -11.39 1.03
N GLN A 62 3.90 -11.64 2.09
CA GLN A 62 2.44 -11.75 2.03
C GLN A 62 1.74 -10.42 1.77
N GLY A 63 2.40 -9.27 1.92
CA GLY A 63 1.84 -7.98 1.53
C GLY A 63 1.64 -7.82 0.02
N PHE A 64 2.23 -8.69 -0.81
CA PHE A 64 2.27 -8.60 -2.27
C PHE A 64 0.97 -8.14 -2.94
N PRO A 65 -0.22 -8.67 -2.61
CA PRO A 65 -1.45 -8.30 -3.32
C PRO A 65 -1.79 -6.79 -3.25
N ILE A 66 -1.36 -6.08 -2.20
CA ILE A 66 -1.69 -4.67 -1.97
C ILE A 66 -1.30 -3.78 -3.15
N ASN A 67 -0.12 -4.00 -3.74
CA ASN A 67 0.45 -3.08 -4.72
C ASN A 67 0.35 -3.60 -6.17
N MET A 68 -0.56 -4.56 -6.43
CA MET A 68 -0.72 -5.20 -7.73
C MET A 68 -1.97 -4.70 -8.46
N GLN A 69 -1.88 -4.62 -9.79
CA GLN A 69 -3.02 -4.28 -10.64
C GLN A 69 -4.01 -5.44 -10.75
N ASP A 70 -5.29 -5.13 -11.00
CA ASP A 70 -6.38 -6.10 -11.13
C ASP A 70 -6.07 -7.25 -12.10
N ALA A 71 -5.35 -6.97 -13.20
CA ALA A 71 -4.94 -8.00 -14.15
C ALA A 71 -4.12 -9.14 -13.51
N LEU A 72 -3.27 -8.83 -12.54
CA LEU A 72 -2.49 -9.84 -11.82
C LEU A 72 -3.35 -10.57 -10.77
N TRP A 73 -4.30 -9.88 -10.15
CA TRP A 73 -5.29 -10.50 -9.26
C TRP A 73 -6.13 -11.55 -9.99
N ALA A 74 -6.61 -11.20 -11.18
CA ALA A 74 -7.39 -12.11 -12.03
C ALA A 74 -6.54 -13.28 -12.53
N LYS A 75 -5.33 -13.00 -13.05
CA LYS A 75 -4.43 -14.02 -13.64
C LYS A 75 -3.94 -15.06 -12.63
N TYR A 76 -3.50 -14.62 -11.45
CA TYR A 76 -2.88 -15.49 -10.45
C TYR A 76 -3.80 -15.86 -9.28
N GLU A 77 -5.11 -15.59 -9.42
CA GLU A 77 -6.14 -15.83 -8.40
C GLU A 77 -5.75 -15.31 -7.00
N LEU A 78 -5.17 -14.10 -6.94
CA LEU A 78 -4.56 -13.59 -5.71
C LEU A 78 -5.54 -13.53 -4.54
N GLY A 79 -6.82 -13.25 -4.79
CA GLY A 79 -7.85 -13.30 -3.76
C GLY A 79 -8.00 -14.69 -3.14
N ARG A 80 -8.00 -15.75 -3.94
CA ARG A 80 -8.09 -17.12 -3.41
C ARG A 80 -6.81 -17.50 -2.66
N ARG A 81 -5.64 -17.19 -3.22
CA ARG A 81 -4.34 -17.55 -2.64
C ARG A 81 -4.04 -16.86 -1.30
N TRP A 82 -4.56 -15.64 -1.11
CA TRP A 82 -4.45 -14.89 0.14
C TRP A 82 -5.70 -14.92 1.01
N GLU A 83 -6.69 -15.73 0.64
CA GLU A 83 -7.96 -15.83 1.35
C GLU A 83 -8.67 -14.48 1.51
N LEU A 84 -8.58 -13.63 0.48
CA LEU A 84 -9.20 -12.31 0.40
C LEU A 84 -10.48 -12.37 -0.42
N LYS A 85 -11.59 -12.01 0.21
CA LYS A 85 -12.88 -11.85 -0.46
C LYS A 85 -13.09 -10.44 -0.96
N ASP A 86 -13.79 -10.31 -2.09
CA ASP A 86 -14.28 -9.02 -2.55
C ASP A 86 -15.45 -8.59 -1.66
N PRO A 87 -15.38 -7.44 -0.97
CA PRO A 87 -16.47 -6.99 -0.11
C PRO A 87 -17.77 -6.69 -0.89
N ALA A 88 -17.70 -6.45 -2.19
CA ALA A 88 -18.87 -6.17 -3.03
C ALA A 88 -19.63 -7.45 -3.42
N THR A 89 -18.95 -8.60 -3.54
CA THR A 89 -19.57 -9.84 -4.02
C THR A 89 -19.58 -10.98 -2.99
N GLY A 90 -18.67 -10.97 -2.02
CA GLY A 90 -18.48 -12.06 -1.06
C GLY A 90 -17.67 -13.26 -1.60
N ASP A 91 -17.29 -13.23 -2.87
CA ASP A 91 -16.47 -14.25 -3.54
C ASP A 91 -14.97 -13.94 -3.40
N TRP A 92 -14.11 -14.86 -3.81
CA TRP A 92 -12.66 -14.60 -3.90
C TRP A 92 -12.38 -13.42 -4.83
N ALA A 93 -11.60 -12.45 -4.32
CA ALA A 93 -11.31 -11.24 -5.06
C ALA A 93 -10.51 -11.51 -6.35
N ARG A 94 -11.01 -10.96 -7.47
CA ARG A 94 -10.34 -10.96 -8.79
C ARG A 94 -9.75 -9.59 -9.15
N ARG A 95 -9.90 -8.60 -8.26
CA ARG A 95 -9.42 -7.22 -8.37
C ARG A 95 -8.72 -6.80 -7.08
N ASN A 96 -7.94 -5.73 -7.12
CA ASN A 96 -7.25 -5.21 -5.97
C ASN A 96 -8.20 -4.47 -5.02
N ILE A 97 -8.60 -5.18 -3.95
CA ILE A 97 -9.46 -4.62 -2.89
C ILE A 97 -8.76 -3.55 -2.03
N TYR A 98 -7.45 -3.39 -2.14
CA TYR A 98 -6.67 -2.39 -1.40
C TYR A 98 -6.40 -1.11 -2.18
N PHE A 99 -6.73 -1.05 -3.47
CA PHE A 99 -6.34 0.06 -4.32
C PHE A 99 -7.15 1.33 -4.01
N ASP A 100 -8.47 1.22 -4.07
CA ASP A 100 -9.40 2.31 -3.80
C ASP A 100 -9.63 2.54 -2.31
N ALA A 101 -10.41 3.57 -1.99
CA ALA A 101 -10.82 3.89 -0.64
C ALA A 101 -11.60 2.73 -0.01
N MET A 102 -11.07 2.20 1.09
CA MET A 102 -11.66 1.13 1.88
C MET A 102 -11.92 1.62 3.32
N PRO A 103 -13.12 1.41 3.87
CA PRO A 103 -13.40 1.71 5.27
C PRO A 103 -12.50 0.91 6.21
N ALA A 104 -12.02 1.54 7.27
CA ALA A 104 -11.27 0.91 8.35
C ALA A 104 -11.77 1.41 9.71
N PRO A 105 -11.90 0.55 10.73
CA PRO A 105 -12.32 0.96 12.05
C PRO A 105 -11.23 1.72 12.83
N PRO A 106 -11.60 2.63 13.76
CA PRO A 106 -12.90 3.28 13.84
C PRO A 106 -12.96 4.49 12.88
N GLY A 107 -13.91 4.49 11.94
CA GLY A 107 -14.24 5.66 11.10
C GLY A 107 -13.14 6.16 10.15
N LYS A 108 -12.12 5.36 9.88
CA LYS A 108 -10.99 5.70 9.00
C LYS A 108 -11.23 5.21 7.58
N VAL A 109 -10.48 5.79 6.65
CA VAL A 109 -10.41 5.34 5.25
C VAL A 109 -8.96 5.01 4.93
N VAL A 110 -8.73 3.79 4.48
CA VAL A 110 -7.45 3.30 3.98
C VAL A 110 -7.53 3.10 2.47
N GLY A 111 -6.43 2.70 1.85
CA GLY A 111 -6.35 2.43 0.41
C GLY A 111 -5.05 3.00 -0.17
N VAL A 112 -4.50 2.33 -1.18
CA VAL A 112 -3.25 2.76 -1.83
C VAL A 112 -3.43 4.16 -2.43
N LYS A 113 -4.50 4.37 -3.20
CA LYS A 113 -4.82 5.66 -3.83
C LYS A 113 -5.04 6.76 -2.79
N THR A 114 -5.76 6.43 -1.71
CA THR A 114 -6.00 7.35 -0.57
C THR A 114 -4.69 7.80 0.08
N LEU A 115 -3.75 6.86 0.30
CA LEU A 115 -2.46 7.15 0.92
C LEU A 115 -1.49 7.86 -0.03
N GLN A 116 -1.52 7.55 -1.33
CA GLN A 116 -0.77 8.27 -2.36
C GLN A 116 -1.17 9.74 -2.43
N ALA A 117 -2.48 10.04 -2.38
CA ALA A 117 -2.99 11.41 -2.31
C ALA A 117 -2.50 12.18 -1.06
N ARG A 118 -2.04 11.47 -0.02
CA ARG A 118 -1.47 12.01 1.21
C ARG A 118 0.07 11.96 1.25
N GLY A 119 0.72 11.78 0.09
CA GLY A 119 2.18 11.82 -0.02
C GLY A 119 2.90 10.51 0.29
N SER A 120 2.19 9.39 0.25
CA SER A 120 2.79 8.06 0.45
C SER A 120 3.27 7.44 -0.86
N VAL A 121 4.49 6.92 -0.88
CA VAL A 121 5.04 6.14 -2.00
C VAL A 121 4.96 4.65 -1.65
N PHE A 122 4.58 3.79 -2.61
CA PHE A 122 4.52 2.35 -2.40
C PHE A 122 5.62 1.63 -3.19
N TRP A 123 6.42 0.81 -2.50
CA TRP A 123 7.41 -0.04 -3.15
C TRP A 123 6.95 -1.49 -3.15
N GLN A 124 7.34 -2.22 -4.20
CA GLN A 124 7.11 -3.65 -4.28
C GLN A 124 8.45 -4.40 -4.22
N CYS A 125 8.54 -5.36 -3.31
CA CYS A 125 9.65 -6.31 -3.27
C CYS A 125 9.65 -7.15 -4.55
N ASN A 126 10.74 -7.06 -5.33
CA ASN A 126 10.95 -7.85 -6.55
C ASN A 126 11.01 -9.36 -6.28
N ASN A 127 11.51 -9.79 -5.12
CA ASN A 127 11.54 -11.21 -4.76
C ASN A 127 10.13 -11.75 -4.50
N ALA A 128 9.25 -10.94 -3.89
CA ALA A 128 7.85 -11.32 -3.71
C ALA A 128 7.15 -11.46 -5.07
N LEU A 129 7.42 -10.57 -6.03
CA LEU A 129 6.91 -10.71 -7.40
C LEU A 129 7.41 -12.00 -8.06
N ASN A 130 8.72 -12.27 -7.98
CA ASN A 130 9.31 -13.48 -8.56
C ASN A 130 8.75 -14.77 -7.96
N ALA A 131 8.35 -14.77 -6.70
CA ALA A 131 7.70 -15.93 -6.08
C ALA A 131 6.30 -16.22 -6.66
N ILE A 132 5.66 -15.26 -7.31
CA ILE A 132 4.31 -15.43 -7.88
C ILE A 132 4.36 -15.71 -9.38
N VAL A 133 5.21 -14.99 -10.12
CA VAL A 133 5.22 -15.06 -11.60
C VAL A 133 5.99 -16.25 -12.18
N ARG A 134 6.67 -17.03 -11.32
CA ARG A 134 7.44 -18.22 -11.72
C ARG A 134 6.71 -19.53 -11.41
N GLU A 135 5.51 -19.45 -10.85
CA GLU A 135 4.59 -20.58 -10.69
C GLU A 135 3.72 -20.74 -11.94
#